data_AF-A0A6A4NNW4-F1
#
_entry.id   AF-A0A6A4NNW4-F1
#
_cell.length_a   1.000
_cell.length_b   1.000
_cell.length_c   1.000
_cell.angle_alpha   90.00
_cell.angle_beta   90.00
_cell.angle_gamma   90.00
#
_symmetry.space_group_name_H-M   'P 1'
#
loop_
_entity.id
_entity.type
_entity.pdbx_description
1 polymer ?
#
loop_
_entity_poly.entity_id
_entity_poly.type
_entity_poly.pdbx_seq_one_letter_code
_entity_poly.pdbx_strand_id
1 'polypeptide(L)'
;MAKLGSGETVIESYTIKGTENIVRVGECVLIRSTDASKPQNVACVEKFEKDSNNNVTVHVRLYYRPDDAVGGRMKFHGANELFLSDHYDVQSAEVIQGKCVVHPFNSYVALENAGATDFYYRFQYKVASGSFIPDSVAVYCKCEMPYNPDIFMMQCERCHDWYHLECVGLTIDEARALVHFQCSDCTSTSEDELDAEAVRDNGVPPAIEDQVVSIEQDESSEESENTEGVQAGTGEIEPIYVEDVGEHVWDNFTGNRQGPIQVPRIGGPVASQESQNNDAKMTNLVSMKNKRKQPMGPTMMIRSMKNSANYDTEMAEISATKVMNVINNMEYCLKSGSTLWCKALYLLEDATRRELFLEMKDDASRMAWINFRSEIMDEEE
;
A
#
# COMPACT_ATOMS: atom_id res chain seq x y z
N MET A 1 -0.01 -42.66 -23.76
CA MET A 1 1.23 -41.84 -23.81
C MET A 1 1.13 -40.89 -24.99
N ALA A 2 0.88 -39.60 -24.73
CA ALA A 2 0.93 -38.58 -25.76
C ALA A 2 2.38 -38.13 -25.91
N LYS A 3 2.92 -38.30 -27.12
CA LYS A 3 4.28 -37.94 -27.53
C LYS A 3 4.47 -36.43 -27.35
N LEU A 4 5.46 -36.00 -26.55
CA LEU A 4 5.96 -34.63 -26.58
C LEU A 4 6.37 -34.32 -28.03
N GLY A 5 5.86 -33.23 -28.58
CA GLY A 5 6.18 -32.79 -29.93
C GLY A 5 7.67 -32.43 -30.01
N SER A 6 8.38 -33.07 -30.93
CA SER A 6 9.76 -32.75 -31.26
C SER A 6 9.85 -31.32 -31.83
N GLY A 7 10.34 -30.35 -31.05
CA GLY A 7 10.65 -29.01 -31.57
C GLY A 7 10.55 -27.83 -30.59
N GLU A 8 10.03 -28.01 -29.38
CA GLU A 8 9.91 -26.91 -28.39
C GLU A 8 11.19 -26.76 -27.55
N THR A 9 11.67 -25.53 -27.41
CA THR A 9 12.82 -25.19 -26.56
C THR A 9 12.43 -24.19 -25.48
N VAL A 10 12.92 -24.43 -24.26
CA VAL A 10 12.76 -23.48 -23.15
C VAL A 10 13.76 -22.35 -23.34
N ILE A 11 13.31 -21.09 -23.19
CA ILE A 11 14.17 -19.91 -23.25
C ILE A 11 14.11 -19.14 -21.94
N GLU A 12 15.19 -18.46 -21.57
CA GLU A 12 15.30 -17.76 -20.27
C GLU A 12 14.73 -16.33 -20.30
N SER A 13 14.57 -15.77 -21.49
CA SER A 13 14.12 -14.39 -21.66
C SER A 13 13.36 -14.15 -22.97
N TYR A 14 12.62 -13.04 -22.99
CA TYR A 14 11.88 -12.56 -24.14
C TYR A 14 11.99 -11.04 -24.25
N THR A 15 12.33 -10.54 -25.44
CA THR A 15 12.31 -9.10 -25.74
C THR A 15 10.89 -8.71 -26.16
N ILE A 16 10.28 -7.76 -25.45
CA ILE A 16 8.93 -7.28 -25.76
C ILE A 16 8.95 -6.63 -27.15
N LYS A 17 8.11 -7.12 -28.06
CA LYS A 17 8.04 -6.65 -29.44
C LYS A 17 7.85 -5.13 -29.52
N GLY A 18 8.66 -4.49 -30.36
CA GLY A 18 8.64 -3.03 -30.55
C GLY A 18 9.35 -2.23 -29.45
N THR A 19 10.06 -2.90 -28.53
CA THR A 19 10.84 -2.25 -27.46
C THR A 19 12.19 -2.93 -27.27
N GLU A 20 13.07 -2.31 -26.48
CA GLU A 20 14.34 -2.90 -26.03
C GLU A 20 14.21 -3.63 -24.68
N ASN A 21 12.99 -3.71 -24.13
CA ASN A 21 12.76 -4.29 -22.81
C ASN A 21 12.82 -5.82 -22.85
N ILE A 22 13.76 -6.38 -22.08
CA ILE A 22 13.93 -7.82 -21.90
C ILE A 22 13.23 -8.26 -20.60
N VAL A 23 12.35 -9.25 -20.72
CA VAL A 23 11.68 -9.93 -19.62
C VAL A 23 12.35 -11.27 -19.37
N ARG A 24 12.61 -11.60 -18.12
CA ARG A 24 13.18 -12.89 -17.68
C ARG A 24 12.19 -13.69 -16.85
N VAL A 25 12.44 -14.99 -16.74
CA VAL A 25 11.71 -15.85 -15.80
C VAL A 25 11.86 -15.32 -14.37
N GLY A 26 10.77 -15.31 -13.61
CA GLY A 26 10.65 -14.73 -12.28
C GLY A 26 10.30 -13.24 -12.25
N GLU A 27 10.36 -12.54 -13.39
CA GLU A 27 9.96 -11.13 -13.44
C GLU A 27 8.45 -10.96 -13.59
N CYS A 28 7.93 -9.83 -13.07
CA CYS A 28 6.53 -9.47 -13.19
C CYS A 28 6.28 -8.59 -14.43
N VAL A 29 5.14 -8.80 -15.05
CA VAL A 29 4.74 -8.13 -16.30
C VAL A 29 3.28 -7.68 -16.25
N LEU A 30 3.03 -6.63 -17.03
CA LEU A 30 1.69 -6.19 -17.41
C LEU A 30 1.29 -6.91 -18.68
N ILE A 31 0.19 -7.65 -18.64
CA ILE A 31 -0.37 -8.34 -19.80
C ILE A 31 -1.70 -7.73 -20.20
N ARG A 32 -1.97 -7.74 -21.50
CA ARG A 32 -3.22 -7.22 -22.06
C ARG A 32 -4.42 -7.94 -21.45
N SER A 33 -5.40 -7.17 -20.97
CA SER A 33 -6.69 -7.71 -20.55
C SER A 33 -7.51 -8.15 -21.77
N THR A 34 -8.29 -9.22 -21.61
CA THR A 34 -9.28 -9.66 -22.61
C THR A 34 -10.46 -8.70 -22.69
N ASP A 35 -10.71 -7.95 -21.61
CA ASP A 35 -11.70 -6.87 -21.53
C ASP A 35 -10.98 -5.52 -21.54
N ALA A 36 -11.15 -4.76 -22.62
CA ALA A 36 -10.51 -3.46 -22.80
C ALA A 36 -11.02 -2.37 -21.82
N SER A 37 -12.13 -2.61 -21.12
CA SER A 37 -12.62 -1.70 -20.07
C SER A 37 -11.90 -1.89 -18.73
N LYS A 38 -11.16 -2.99 -18.58
CA LYS A 38 -10.41 -3.32 -17.36
C LYS A 38 -8.94 -2.88 -17.46
N PRO A 39 -8.30 -2.58 -16.32
CA PRO A 39 -6.86 -2.35 -16.28
C PRO A 39 -6.09 -3.60 -16.77
N GLN A 40 -4.82 -3.40 -17.11
CA GLN A 40 -3.92 -4.50 -17.45
C GLN A 40 -3.82 -5.50 -16.29
N ASN A 41 -3.77 -6.78 -16.66
CA ASN A 41 -3.54 -7.87 -15.72
C ASN A 41 -2.07 -7.89 -15.33
N VAL A 42 -1.79 -8.29 -14.10
CA VAL A 42 -0.43 -8.41 -13.57
C VAL A 42 -0.09 -9.88 -13.42
N ALA A 43 1.10 -10.29 -13.84
CA ALA A 43 1.50 -11.68 -13.87
C ALA A 43 2.99 -11.85 -13.54
N CYS A 44 3.35 -12.94 -12.86
CA CYS A 44 4.73 -13.42 -12.75
C CYS A 44 5.03 -14.37 -13.90
N VAL A 45 6.17 -14.22 -14.55
CA VAL A 45 6.62 -15.14 -15.59
C VAL A 45 7.22 -16.39 -14.97
N GLU A 46 6.63 -17.55 -15.24
CA GLU A 46 7.12 -18.83 -14.74
C GLU A 46 8.04 -19.52 -15.76
N LYS A 47 7.75 -19.36 -17.05
CA LYS A 47 8.50 -20.02 -18.13
C LYS A 47 8.23 -19.37 -19.49
N PHE A 48 9.21 -19.42 -20.38
CA PHE A 48 9.00 -19.20 -21.81
C PHE A 48 9.31 -20.48 -22.61
N GLU A 49 8.46 -20.77 -23.59
CA GLU A 49 8.67 -21.87 -24.54
C GLU A 49 8.60 -21.35 -25.97
N LYS A 50 9.57 -21.74 -26.78
CA LYS A 50 9.67 -21.36 -28.17
C LYS A 50 9.43 -22.58 -29.05
N ASP A 51 8.49 -22.46 -29.98
CA ASP A 51 8.18 -23.52 -30.94
C ASP A 51 9.13 -23.51 -32.15
N SER A 52 9.01 -24.52 -33.00
CA SER A 52 9.80 -24.63 -34.24
C SER A 52 9.54 -23.51 -35.26
N ASN A 53 8.44 -22.77 -35.12
CA ASN A 53 8.07 -21.64 -35.96
C ASN A 53 8.57 -20.29 -35.39
N ASN A 54 9.40 -20.33 -34.34
CA ASN A 54 9.86 -19.18 -33.58
C ASN A 54 8.75 -18.41 -32.83
N ASN A 55 7.55 -18.97 -32.67
CA ASN A 55 6.54 -18.39 -31.79
C ASN A 55 6.94 -18.65 -30.34
N VAL A 56 6.75 -17.64 -29.49
CA VAL A 56 7.06 -17.73 -28.07
C VAL A 56 5.75 -17.73 -27.29
N THR A 57 5.58 -18.76 -26.47
CA THR A 57 4.53 -18.84 -25.46
C THR A 57 5.12 -18.52 -24.09
N VAL A 58 4.32 -17.91 -23.24
CA VAL A 58 4.67 -17.57 -21.87
C VAL A 58 3.71 -18.29 -20.93
N HIS A 59 4.28 -18.99 -19.95
CA HIS A 59 3.55 -19.55 -18.83
C HIS A 59 3.65 -18.55 -17.69
N VAL A 60 2.50 -18.18 -17.15
CA VAL A 60 2.41 -17.13 -16.14
C VAL A 60 1.60 -17.57 -14.95
N ARG A 61 1.91 -16.97 -13.80
CA ARG A 61 1.09 -17.00 -12.60
C ARG A 61 0.43 -15.64 -12.41
N LEU A 62 -0.90 -15.60 -12.35
CA LEU A 62 -1.65 -14.36 -12.31
C LEU A 62 -1.72 -13.76 -10.91
N TYR A 63 -1.60 -12.44 -10.82
CA TYR A 63 -1.99 -11.67 -9.67
C TYR A 63 -3.41 -11.13 -9.85
N TYR A 64 -4.23 -11.23 -8.80
CA TYR A 64 -5.59 -10.73 -8.82
C TYR A 64 -5.65 -9.35 -8.18
N ARG A 65 -6.40 -8.43 -8.81
CA ARG A 65 -6.77 -7.17 -8.16
C ARG A 65 -7.88 -7.46 -7.15
N PRO A 66 -7.95 -6.69 -6.04
CA PRO A 66 -9.06 -6.78 -5.11
C PRO A 66 -10.45 -6.74 -5.75
N ASP A 67 -10.62 -5.94 -6.79
CA ASP A 67 -11.87 -5.76 -7.52
C ASP A 67 -12.32 -7.04 -8.28
N ASP A 68 -11.38 -7.91 -8.66
CA ASP A 68 -11.64 -9.15 -9.38
C ASP A 68 -11.76 -10.37 -8.46
N ALA A 69 -11.47 -10.22 -7.16
CA ALA A 69 -11.59 -11.29 -6.18
C ALA A 69 -13.02 -11.45 -5.67
N VAL A 70 -13.35 -12.66 -5.18
CA VAL A 70 -14.63 -12.88 -4.49
C VAL A 70 -14.69 -11.99 -3.24
N GLY A 71 -15.74 -11.19 -3.12
CA GLY A 71 -15.91 -10.19 -2.06
C GLY A 71 -15.51 -8.77 -2.47
N GLY A 72 -14.76 -8.62 -3.56
CA GLY A 72 -14.39 -7.33 -4.13
C GLY A 72 -13.41 -6.53 -3.27
N ARG A 73 -13.19 -5.28 -3.67
CA ARG A 73 -12.31 -4.35 -2.96
C ARG A 73 -12.93 -3.90 -1.63
N MET A 74 -12.09 -3.87 -0.60
CA MET A 74 -12.43 -3.42 0.74
C MET A 74 -11.63 -2.17 1.11
N LYS A 75 -12.06 -1.43 2.14
CA LYS A 75 -11.40 -0.18 2.59
C LYS A 75 -9.93 -0.34 2.95
N PHE A 76 -9.53 -1.52 3.43
CA PHE A 76 -8.14 -1.77 3.82
C PHE A 76 -7.22 -2.15 2.63
N HIS A 77 -7.80 -2.41 1.45
CA HIS A 77 -7.00 -2.72 0.26
C HIS A 77 -6.43 -1.43 -0.34
N GLY A 78 -5.11 -1.37 -0.48
CA GLY A 78 -4.44 -0.26 -1.14
C GLY A 78 -4.70 -0.23 -2.65
N ALA A 79 -4.52 0.93 -3.28
CA ALA A 79 -4.71 1.15 -4.71
C ALA A 79 -3.86 0.19 -5.55
N ASN A 80 -2.61 -0.01 -5.15
CA ASN A 80 -1.63 -0.88 -5.81
C ASN A 80 -1.56 -2.30 -5.22
N GLU A 81 -2.55 -2.70 -4.41
CA GLU A 81 -2.61 -4.05 -3.84
C GLU A 81 -3.01 -5.10 -4.87
N LEU A 82 -2.33 -6.24 -4.80
CA LEU A 82 -2.57 -7.44 -5.58
C LEU A 82 -2.57 -8.68 -4.67
N PHE A 83 -3.22 -9.74 -5.14
CA PHE A 83 -3.22 -11.05 -4.48
C PHE A 83 -2.47 -12.07 -5.32
N LEU A 84 -1.51 -12.76 -4.71
CA LEU A 84 -0.77 -13.84 -5.35
C LEU A 84 -1.69 -15.05 -5.50
N SER A 85 -2.19 -15.32 -6.71
CA SER A 85 -3.18 -16.38 -6.89
C SER A 85 -2.54 -17.75 -7.11
N ASP A 86 -3.33 -18.82 -7.10
CA ASP A 86 -2.95 -20.14 -7.61
C ASP A 86 -3.42 -20.38 -9.07
N HIS A 87 -3.70 -19.29 -9.81
CA HIS A 87 -4.09 -19.34 -11.20
C HIS A 87 -2.87 -19.24 -12.11
N TYR A 88 -2.61 -20.32 -12.83
CA TYR A 88 -1.61 -20.42 -13.89
C TYR A 88 -2.29 -20.39 -15.26
N ASP A 89 -1.69 -19.68 -16.20
CA ASP A 89 -2.20 -19.55 -17.55
C ASP A 89 -1.05 -19.61 -18.58
N VAL A 90 -1.39 -19.95 -19.82
CA VAL A 90 -0.45 -20.05 -20.94
C VAL A 90 -0.94 -19.17 -22.07
N GLN A 91 -0.15 -18.19 -22.48
CA GLN A 91 -0.50 -17.23 -23.52
C GLN A 91 0.63 -17.04 -24.53
N SER A 92 0.34 -16.36 -25.64
CA SER A 92 1.38 -15.85 -26.55
C SER A 92 2.20 -14.78 -25.82
N ALA A 93 3.53 -14.78 -25.93
CA ALA A 93 4.38 -13.74 -25.33
C ALA A 93 4.10 -12.32 -25.88
N GLU A 94 3.36 -12.20 -27.00
CA GLU A 94 2.90 -10.93 -27.55
C GLU A 94 1.88 -10.19 -26.68
N VAL A 95 1.25 -10.87 -25.71
CA VAL A 95 0.31 -10.22 -24.78
C VAL A 95 1.00 -9.35 -23.75
N ILE A 96 2.32 -9.52 -23.57
CA ILE A 96 3.14 -8.74 -22.64
C ILE A 96 3.25 -7.30 -23.17
N GLN A 97 2.82 -6.35 -22.36
CA GLN A 97 2.81 -4.91 -22.72
C GLN A 97 3.92 -4.13 -22.02
N GLY A 98 4.43 -4.62 -20.89
CA GLY A 98 5.49 -3.94 -20.13
C GLY A 98 5.92 -4.72 -18.90
N LYS A 99 6.99 -4.24 -18.26
CA LYS A 99 7.49 -4.75 -16.99
C LYS A 99 6.82 -4.01 -15.83
N CYS A 100 6.65 -4.70 -14.71
CA CYS A 100 6.25 -4.10 -13.44
C CYS A 100 6.98 -4.80 -12.29
N VAL A 101 6.89 -4.24 -11.09
CA VAL A 101 7.46 -4.84 -9.89
C VAL A 101 6.34 -5.12 -8.90
N VAL A 102 6.34 -6.32 -8.32
CA VAL A 102 5.37 -6.71 -7.31
C VAL A 102 6.13 -7.04 -6.02
N HIS A 103 6.01 -6.16 -5.04
CA HIS A 103 6.78 -6.19 -3.81
C HIS A 103 6.05 -7.00 -2.72
N PRO A 104 6.76 -7.74 -1.87
CA PRO A 104 6.22 -8.10 -0.56
C PRO A 104 5.83 -6.84 0.21
N PHE A 105 4.73 -6.88 0.96
CA PHE A 105 4.18 -5.70 1.63
C PHE A 105 5.20 -4.90 2.45
N ASN A 106 6.05 -5.58 3.23
CA ASN A 106 7.08 -4.91 4.05
C ASN A 106 8.11 -4.15 3.20
N SER A 107 8.43 -4.66 2.01
CA SER A 107 9.32 -3.99 1.05
C SER A 107 8.62 -2.78 0.41
N TYR A 108 7.34 -2.92 0.07
CA TYR A 108 6.56 -1.82 -0.52
C TYR A 108 6.41 -0.62 0.41
N VAL A 109 6.04 -0.87 1.68
CA VAL A 109 5.87 0.23 2.67
C VAL A 109 7.19 0.92 3.00
N ALA A 110 8.33 0.29 2.74
CA ALA A 110 9.65 0.87 2.91
C ALA A 110 10.10 1.72 1.70
N LEU A 111 9.39 1.67 0.57
CA LEU A 111 9.69 2.51 -0.58
C LEU A 111 9.49 3.99 -0.24
N GLU A 112 10.45 4.81 -0.65
CA GLU A 112 10.34 6.25 -0.52
C GLU A 112 9.19 6.79 -1.38
N ASN A 113 9.19 6.40 -2.68
CA ASN A 113 8.16 6.72 -3.64
C ASN A 113 7.82 5.45 -4.43
N ALA A 114 6.54 5.06 -4.45
CA ALA A 114 6.07 3.97 -5.28
C ALA A 114 5.64 4.52 -6.65
N GLY A 115 6.16 3.95 -7.74
CA GLY A 115 5.80 4.33 -9.09
C GLY A 115 4.49 3.70 -9.57
N ALA A 116 4.04 4.11 -10.75
CA ALA A 116 2.80 3.60 -11.37
C ALA A 116 2.84 2.11 -11.74
N THR A 117 4.02 1.49 -11.71
CA THR A 117 4.24 0.07 -12.00
C THR A 117 4.79 -0.70 -10.79
N ASP A 118 4.77 -0.09 -9.61
CA ASP A 118 5.08 -0.73 -8.33
C ASP A 118 3.79 -1.18 -7.65
N PHE A 119 3.61 -2.49 -7.54
CA PHE A 119 2.51 -3.13 -6.84
C PHE A 119 2.99 -3.83 -5.60
N TYR A 120 2.08 -4.27 -4.75
CA TYR A 120 2.43 -5.11 -3.62
C TYR A 120 1.43 -6.22 -3.35
N TYR A 121 1.89 -7.24 -2.63
CA TYR A 121 1.04 -8.29 -2.12
C TYR A 121 1.38 -8.61 -0.67
N ARG A 122 0.35 -9.01 0.07
CA ARG A 122 0.44 -9.61 1.41
C ARG A 122 -0.42 -10.86 1.57
N PHE A 123 -1.27 -11.14 0.59
CA PHE A 123 -2.13 -12.29 0.58
C PHE A 123 -1.86 -13.18 -0.62
N GLN A 124 -1.97 -14.48 -0.38
CA GLN A 124 -2.25 -15.44 -1.43
C GLN A 124 -3.76 -15.63 -1.56
N TYR A 125 -4.24 -15.83 -2.77
CA TYR A 125 -5.67 -16.00 -3.08
C TYR A 125 -5.90 -17.33 -3.78
N LYS A 126 -6.83 -18.13 -3.26
CA LYS A 126 -7.21 -19.42 -3.83
C LYS A 126 -8.42 -19.21 -4.73
N VAL A 127 -8.23 -19.26 -6.04
CA VAL A 127 -9.26 -18.84 -7.02
C VAL A 127 -10.51 -19.70 -6.93
N ALA A 128 -10.36 -21.01 -6.73
CA ALA A 128 -11.49 -21.93 -6.68
C ALA A 128 -12.37 -21.75 -5.43
N SER A 129 -11.77 -21.47 -4.27
CA SER A 129 -12.48 -21.33 -2.99
C SER A 129 -12.79 -19.88 -2.61
N GLY A 130 -12.10 -18.90 -3.21
CA GLY A 130 -12.13 -17.51 -2.79
C GLY A 130 -11.42 -17.23 -1.46
N SER A 131 -10.66 -18.19 -0.93
CA SER A 131 -10.01 -18.06 0.39
C SER A 131 -8.66 -17.37 0.33
N PHE A 132 -8.29 -16.70 1.41
CA PHE A 132 -7.03 -15.96 1.53
C PHE A 132 -6.03 -16.63 2.50
N ILE A 133 -4.74 -16.45 2.24
CA ILE A 133 -3.63 -16.88 3.11
C ILE A 133 -2.68 -15.68 3.33
N PRO A 134 -2.29 -15.35 4.57
CA PRO A 134 -2.72 -15.99 5.82
C PRO A 134 -4.19 -15.71 6.15
N ASP A 135 -4.79 -16.57 6.97
CA ASP A 135 -6.16 -16.45 7.50
C ASP A 135 -6.24 -15.54 8.75
N SER A 136 -5.11 -14.99 9.16
CA SER A 136 -4.98 -14.04 10.26
C SER A 136 -4.09 -12.86 9.87
N VAL A 137 -4.47 -11.67 10.34
CA VAL A 137 -3.77 -10.43 10.04
C VAL A 137 -3.75 -9.51 11.25
N ALA A 138 -2.70 -8.71 11.32
CA ALA A 138 -2.63 -7.60 12.25
C ALA A 138 -3.71 -6.57 11.89
N VAL A 139 -4.45 -6.12 12.90
CA VAL A 139 -5.48 -5.10 12.76
C VAL A 139 -5.22 -3.95 13.70
N TYR A 140 -5.72 -2.79 13.32
CA TYR A 140 -5.52 -1.52 14.01
C TYR A 140 -6.84 -0.78 14.16
N CYS A 141 -6.80 0.28 14.95
CA CYS A 141 -7.92 1.18 15.20
C CYS A 141 -9.10 0.47 15.89
N LYS A 142 -10.17 1.22 16.17
CA LYS A 142 -11.44 0.68 16.65
C LYS A 142 -12.26 -0.03 15.57
N CYS A 143 -11.95 0.20 14.30
CA CYS A 143 -12.59 -0.51 13.19
C CYS A 143 -12.02 -1.92 12.95
N GLU A 144 -10.93 -2.27 13.63
CA GLU A 144 -10.27 -3.58 13.53
C GLU A 144 -10.01 -4.00 12.08
N MET A 145 -9.40 -3.10 11.31
CA MET A 145 -9.03 -3.32 9.92
C MET A 145 -7.51 -3.42 9.77
N PRO A 146 -7.01 -4.22 8.80
CA PRO A 146 -5.60 -4.20 8.43
C PRO A 146 -5.14 -2.83 7.96
N TYR A 147 -3.85 -2.53 8.11
CA TYR A 147 -3.26 -1.27 7.67
C TYR A 147 -3.36 -1.11 6.15
N ASN A 148 -3.86 0.02 5.66
CA ASN A 148 -3.83 0.40 4.26
C ASN A 148 -2.67 1.39 4.03
N PRO A 149 -1.68 1.09 3.18
CA PRO A 149 -0.50 1.92 2.98
C PRO A 149 -0.77 3.25 2.27
N ASP A 150 -2.00 3.51 1.84
CA ASP A 150 -2.43 4.76 1.22
C ASP A 150 -3.21 5.66 2.20
N ILE A 151 -3.62 5.12 3.36
CA ILE A 151 -4.42 5.86 4.34
C ILE A 151 -3.55 6.32 5.50
N PHE A 152 -3.65 7.60 5.85
CA PHE A 152 -2.95 8.15 7.01
C PHE A 152 -3.62 7.69 8.31
N MET A 153 -2.80 7.20 9.22
CA MET A 153 -3.16 6.85 10.59
C MET A 153 -2.26 7.58 11.59
N MET A 154 -2.84 7.95 12.73
CA MET A 154 -2.13 8.58 13.84
C MET A 154 -2.04 7.66 15.06
N GLN A 155 -0.96 7.75 15.82
CA GLN A 155 -0.73 6.91 17.00
C GLN A 155 -1.21 7.60 18.28
N CYS A 156 -1.98 6.88 19.10
CA CYS A 156 -2.31 7.32 20.46
C CYS A 156 -1.09 7.16 21.39
N GLU A 157 -0.77 8.18 22.16
CA GLU A 157 0.42 8.17 23.02
C GLU A 157 0.29 7.27 24.25
N ARG A 158 -0.94 7.02 24.71
CA ARG A 158 -1.18 6.20 25.92
C ARG A 158 -1.25 4.71 25.61
N CYS A 159 -1.98 4.31 24.57
CA CYS A 159 -2.13 2.88 24.23
C CYS A 159 -1.25 2.41 23.07
N HIS A 160 -0.55 3.33 22.39
CA HIS A 160 0.30 3.07 21.23
C HIS A 160 -0.40 2.40 20.03
N ASP A 161 -1.73 2.31 20.05
CA ASP A 161 -2.55 1.86 18.91
C ASP A 161 -2.72 2.98 17.88
N TRP A 162 -3.06 2.60 16.66
CA TRP A 162 -3.10 3.47 15.48
C TRP A 162 -4.53 3.67 15.02
N TYR A 163 -4.88 4.90 14.68
CA TYR A 163 -6.26 5.28 14.38
C TYR A 163 -6.37 6.01 13.05
N HIS A 164 -7.36 5.63 12.25
CA HIS A 164 -7.79 6.44 11.11
C HIS A 164 -8.42 7.73 11.62
N LEU A 165 -8.14 8.85 10.96
CA LEU A 165 -8.68 10.15 11.36
C LEU A 165 -10.22 10.17 11.37
N GLU A 166 -10.84 9.65 10.30
CA GLU A 166 -12.30 9.53 10.20
C GLU A 166 -12.90 8.72 11.37
N CYS A 167 -12.20 7.68 11.82
CA CYS A 167 -12.67 6.87 12.94
C CYS A 167 -12.67 7.68 14.25
N VAL A 168 -11.73 8.58 14.45
CA VAL A 168 -11.64 9.40 15.68
C VAL A 168 -12.24 10.80 15.51
N GLY A 169 -12.91 11.05 14.38
CA GLY A 169 -13.60 12.31 14.12
C GLY A 169 -12.66 13.49 13.89
N LEU A 170 -11.45 13.24 13.40
CA LEU A 170 -10.47 14.27 13.09
C LEU A 170 -10.35 14.48 11.58
N THR A 171 -10.06 15.70 11.19
CA THR A 171 -9.53 16.07 9.88
C THR A 171 -8.01 15.96 9.86
N ILE A 172 -7.42 16.02 8.67
CA ILE A 172 -5.97 15.96 8.49
C ILE A 172 -5.30 17.17 9.14
N ASP A 173 -5.88 18.36 8.99
CA ASP A 173 -5.33 19.60 9.56
C ASP A 173 -5.40 19.60 11.08
N GLU A 174 -6.51 19.15 11.67
CA GLU A 174 -6.63 18.97 13.12
C GLU A 174 -5.59 17.97 13.62
N ALA A 175 -5.44 16.83 12.96
CA ALA A 175 -4.48 15.80 13.35
C ALA A 175 -3.03 16.28 13.31
N ARG A 176 -2.68 17.21 12.42
CA ARG A 176 -1.35 17.85 12.36
C ARG A 176 -1.15 18.92 13.41
N ALA A 177 -2.22 19.66 13.75
CA ALA A 177 -2.16 20.67 14.79
C ALA A 177 -2.02 20.03 16.19
N LEU A 178 -2.39 18.75 16.34
CA LEU A 178 -2.18 18.00 17.56
C LEU A 178 -0.71 17.64 17.76
N VAL A 179 -0.11 18.21 18.82
CA VAL A 179 1.23 17.80 19.27
C VAL A 179 1.18 16.43 19.95
N HIS A 180 0.11 16.18 20.72
CA HIS A 180 -0.10 14.94 21.46
C HIS A 180 -1.51 14.43 21.20
N PHE A 181 -1.65 13.16 20.79
CA PHE A 181 -2.95 12.54 20.54
C PHE A 181 -3.26 11.44 21.54
N GLN A 182 -4.45 11.52 22.13
CA GLN A 182 -5.00 10.50 23.02
C GLN A 182 -6.37 10.06 22.49
N CYS A 183 -6.57 8.74 22.36
CA CYS A 183 -7.84 8.19 21.89
C CYS A 183 -8.94 8.29 22.96
N SER A 184 -10.21 8.17 22.53
CA SER A 184 -11.40 8.28 23.40
C SER A 184 -11.34 7.41 24.64
N ASP A 185 -10.84 6.17 24.51
CA ASP A 185 -10.78 5.19 25.59
C ASP A 185 -9.71 5.56 26.63
N CYS A 186 -8.67 6.25 26.18
CA CYS A 186 -7.58 6.74 27.01
C CYS A 186 -7.89 8.09 27.65
N THR A 187 -8.72 8.92 27.03
CA THR A 187 -9.20 10.19 27.62
C THR A 187 -10.29 9.96 28.66
N SER A 188 -11.11 8.91 28.54
CA SER A 188 -12.16 8.61 29.52
C SER A 188 -11.65 7.92 30.79
N THR A 189 -10.36 7.57 30.84
CA THR A 189 -9.72 6.85 31.94
C THR A 189 -8.72 7.75 32.70
N SER A 190 -8.89 9.07 32.64
CA SER A 190 -8.04 10.06 33.31
C SER A 190 -8.70 10.73 34.53
N GLU A 191 -9.93 10.37 34.89
CA GLU A 191 -10.64 10.97 36.04
C GLU A 191 -10.45 10.21 37.37
N ASP A 192 -9.73 9.08 37.40
CA ASP A 192 -9.65 8.21 38.59
C ASP A 192 -8.28 8.14 39.31
N GLU A 193 -7.25 8.91 38.92
CA GLU A 193 -5.94 8.83 39.60
C GLU A 193 -5.28 10.18 39.95
N LEU A 194 -6.05 11.19 40.33
CA LEU A 194 -5.51 12.38 40.99
C LEU A 194 -6.49 12.89 42.07
N ASP A 195 -6.32 12.40 43.32
CA ASP A 195 -6.14 13.25 44.53
C ASP A 195 -6.30 12.48 45.88
N ALA A 196 -5.38 12.82 46.81
CA ALA A 196 -5.37 12.65 48.28
C ALA A 196 -4.88 11.31 48.92
N GLU A 197 -4.00 11.22 49.94
CA GLU A 197 -3.11 12.13 50.68
C GLU A 197 -2.34 11.28 51.73
N ALA A 198 -1.04 11.53 52.00
CA ALA A 198 -0.44 11.49 53.35
C ALA A 198 1.05 11.86 53.36
N VAL A 199 1.32 13.13 53.60
CA VAL A 199 2.58 13.63 54.17
C VAL A 199 2.69 13.18 55.63
N ARG A 200 3.69 12.33 55.95
CA ARG A 200 4.35 12.19 57.27
C ARG A 200 5.78 11.68 56.98
N ASP A 201 6.80 12.53 57.02
CA ASP A 201 7.67 12.79 58.19
C ASP A 201 8.41 11.55 58.72
N ASN A 202 9.67 11.78 59.10
CA ASN A 202 10.76 10.88 59.53
C ASN A 202 11.53 10.25 58.36
N GLY A 203 12.85 10.36 58.23
CA GLY A 203 13.90 10.60 59.22
C GLY A 203 15.06 9.67 58.86
N VAL A 204 16.25 10.26 58.75
CA VAL A 204 17.61 9.67 58.73
C VAL A 204 17.73 8.12 58.70
N PRO A 205 18.42 7.52 57.72
CA PRO A 205 18.81 6.11 57.78
C PRO A 205 19.93 5.90 58.82
N PRO A 206 19.85 4.90 59.72
CA PRO A 206 20.95 4.56 60.59
C PRO A 206 22.03 3.78 59.83
N ALA A 207 23.28 4.16 60.09
CA ALA A 207 24.48 3.38 59.81
C ALA A 207 24.65 2.23 60.82
N ILE A 208 25.08 1.06 60.34
CA ILE A 208 25.94 0.07 61.02
C ILE A 208 26.67 -0.64 59.85
N GLU A 209 27.98 -0.43 59.59
CA GLU A 209 29.16 -1.09 60.22
C GLU A 209 28.97 -2.62 60.39
N ASP A 210 29.85 -3.54 60.03
CA ASP A 210 31.20 -3.50 59.48
C ASP A 210 31.56 -4.95 59.06
N GLN A 211 32.76 -5.11 58.49
CA GLN A 211 33.56 -6.34 58.28
C GLN A 211 33.47 -7.04 56.92
N VAL A 212 34.57 -7.35 56.23
CA VAL A 212 36.01 -7.13 56.43
C VAL A 212 36.68 -7.41 55.06
N VAL A 213 37.51 -6.46 54.61
CA VAL A 213 38.86 -6.56 53.98
C VAL A 213 39.10 -7.69 52.96
N SER A 214 39.50 -7.38 51.72
CA SER A 214 40.90 -7.33 51.22
C SER A 214 40.82 -7.40 49.68
N ILE A 215 41.63 -6.82 48.81
CA ILE A 215 42.95 -6.19 48.83
C ILE A 215 43.15 -5.57 47.43
N GLU A 216 43.70 -4.35 47.39
CA GLU A 216 44.65 -3.73 46.42
C GLU A 216 44.26 -3.60 44.92
N GLN A 217 44.15 -2.38 44.35
CA GLN A 217 45.24 -1.43 43.95
C GLN A 217 46.07 -2.00 42.77
N ASP A 218 46.39 -1.31 41.67
CA ASP A 218 46.41 0.10 41.26
C ASP A 218 46.37 0.12 39.70
N GLU A 219 45.79 1.14 39.04
CA GLU A 219 46.48 2.26 38.34
C GLU A 219 47.75 1.84 37.53
N SER A 220 48.04 2.26 36.31
CA SER A 220 47.87 3.54 35.61
C SER A 220 48.39 3.38 34.15
N SER A 221 48.15 4.41 33.31
CA SER A 221 49.06 4.93 32.24
C SER A 221 49.47 4.02 31.07
N GLU A 222 49.79 4.45 29.85
CA GLU A 222 49.56 5.59 28.95
C GLU A 222 50.16 5.13 27.60
N GLU A 223 49.67 5.68 26.49
CA GLU A 223 50.32 5.91 25.17
C GLU A 223 51.26 4.86 24.51
N SER A 224 51.02 4.54 23.23
CA SER A 224 51.89 4.95 22.10
C SER A 224 51.60 4.19 20.79
N GLU A 225 52.04 4.80 19.70
CA GLU A 225 51.75 4.54 18.29
C GLU A 225 52.62 3.44 17.62
N ASN A 226 52.11 2.94 16.48
CA ASN A 226 52.80 2.44 15.26
C ASN A 226 53.65 1.15 15.27
N THR A 227 53.31 0.18 14.42
CA THR A 227 53.96 -0.13 13.11
C THR A 227 53.52 -1.51 12.54
N GLU A 228 53.81 -1.70 11.24
CA GLU A 228 53.30 -2.65 10.22
C GLU A 228 53.62 -4.16 10.38
N GLY A 229 52.85 -5.04 9.69
CA GLY A 229 53.28 -6.44 9.44
C GLY A 229 52.23 -7.49 8.97
N VAL A 230 51.83 -7.44 7.70
CA VAL A 230 51.50 -8.49 6.69
C VAL A 230 51.16 -9.98 7.07
N GLN A 231 50.03 -10.46 6.50
CA GLN A 231 49.60 -11.78 5.95
C GLN A 231 48.91 -12.93 6.75
N ALA A 232 47.69 -13.23 6.25
CA ALA A 232 47.08 -14.53 5.86
C ALA A 232 46.57 -15.58 6.87
N GLY A 233 45.32 -16.04 6.66
CA GLY A 233 44.71 -17.28 7.19
C GLY A 233 43.33 -17.06 7.84
N THR A 234 42.20 -17.31 7.15
CA THR A 234 41.31 -18.50 7.23
C THR A 234 40.45 -18.65 8.52
N GLY A 235 39.13 -18.79 8.34
CA GLY A 235 38.14 -19.25 9.35
C GLY A 235 36.99 -18.23 9.55
N GLU A 236 35.87 -18.31 8.81
CA GLU A 236 34.64 -19.08 9.12
C GLU A 236 34.00 -18.76 10.47
N ILE A 237 32.87 -18.01 10.46
CA ILE A 237 31.67 -18.28 11.29
C ILE A 237 30.40 -17.84 10.52
N GLU A 238 29.72 -18.87 9.99
CA GLU A 238 28.28 -19.13 9.76
C GLU A 238 27.24 -18.03 9.46
N PRO A 239 26.55 -18.11 8.31
CA PRO A 239 25.22 -17.51 8.09
C PRO A 239 24.09 -18.43 8.58
N ILE A 240 23.11 -17.81 9.24
CA ILE A 240 21.87 -18.44 9.73
C ILE A 240 21.01 -18.90 8.54
N TYR A 241 20.71 -20.19 8.52
CA TYR A 241 19.85 -20.88 7.55
C TYR A 241 18.43 -20.30 7.52
N VAL A 242 17.93 -20.04 6.31
CA VAL A 242 16.50 -20.05 6.00
C VAL A 242 16.30 -21.19 5.00
N GLU A 243 15.79 -22.32 5.49
CA GLU A 243 15.43 -23.47 4.65
C GLU A 243 14.09 -23.24 3.93
N ASP A 244 13.96 -23.96 2.82
CA ASP A 244 12.80 -24.18 1.95
C ASP A 244 12.42 -23.13 0.90
N VAL A 245 13.31 -22.95 -0.07
CA VAL A 245 12.89 -22.89 -1.48
C VAL A 245 12.95 -24.32 -2.02
N GLY A 246 11.81 -25.01 -2.07
CA GLY A 246 11.73 -26.35 -2.63
C GLY A 246 12.04 -26.32 -4.13
N GLU A 247 13.19 -26.86 -4.51
CA GLU A 247 13.43 -27.36 -5.85
C GLU A 247 12.37 -28.44 -6.16
N HIS A 248 11.55 -28.21 -7.17
CA HIS A 248 10.72 -29.26 -7.75
C HIS A 248 11.19 -29.55 -9.17
N VAL A 249 12.14 -30.48 -9.22
CA VAL A 249 12.46 -31.34 -10.34
C VAL A 249 11.17 -32.03 -10.80
N TRP A 250 10.85 -31.86 -12.09
CA TRP A 250 9.80 -32.60 -12.77
C TRP A 250 10.19 -34.06 -12.93
N ASP A 251 9.54 -34.95 -12.20
CA ASP A 251 9.51 -36.38 -12.55
C ASP A 251 8.06 -36.84 -12.83
N ASN A 252 7.81 -37.03 -14.13
CA ASN A 252 6.89 -38.02 -14.72
C ASN A 252 5.45 -38.12 -14.18
N PHE A 253 4.58 -37.17 -14.59
CA PHE A 253 3.15 -37.46 -14.74
C PHE A 253 2.78 -37.62 -16.22
N THR A 254 2.81 -38.87 -16.69
CA THR A 254 2.27 -39.23 -17.98
C THR A 254 0.74 -39.29 -17.90
N GLY A 255 0.09 -38.29 -18.51
CA GLY A 255 -1.23 -38.44 -19.12
C GLY A 255 -2.45 -38.17 -18.25
N ASN A 256 -3.01 -36.96 -18.38
CA ASN A 256 -4.41 -36.86 -18.79
C ASN A 256 -4.63 -35.56 -19.57
N ARG A 257 -5.02 -35.66 -20.84
CA ARG A 257 -5.42 -34.49 -21.63
C ARG A 257 -6.78 -34.04 -21.12
N GLN A 258 -6.84 -32.93 -20.38
CA GLN A 258 -8.08 -32.18 -20.23
C GLN A 258 -8.02 -31.03 -21.23
N GLY A 259 -9.01 -30.97 -22.11
CA GLY A 259 -9.18 -29.91 -23.10
C GLY A 259 -9.43 -28.55 -22.41
N PRO A 260 -9.64 -27.48 -23.20
CA PRO A 260 -9.79 -26.14 -22.66
C PRO A 260 -10.99 -26.10 -21.71
N ILE A 261 -10.74 -25.73 -20.45
CA ILE A 261 -11.79 -25.47 -19.47
C ILE A 261 -12.52 -24.21 -19.94
N GLN A 262 -13.76 -24.40 -20.41
CA GLN A 262 -14.64 -23.29 -20.73
C GLN A 262 -15.09 -22.62 -19.43
N VAL A 263 -14.63 -21.39 -19.21
CA VAL A 263 -15.24 -20.47 -18.24
C VAL A 263 -16.69 -20.17 -18.65
N PRO A 264 -17.68 -20.17 -17.73
CA PRO A 264 -19.04 -19.79 -18.07
C PRO A 264 -19.12 -18.32 -18.49
N ARG A 265 -19.68 -18.06 -19.67
CA ARG A 265 -20.06 -16.71 -20.12
C ARG A 265 -21.17 -16.16 -19.23
N ILE A 266 -20.90 -15.12 -18.45
CA ILE A 266 -21.93 -14.30 -17.81
C ILE A 266 -22.32 -13.21 -18.81
N GLY A 267 -23.46 -13.39 -19.47
CA GLY A 267 -23.99 -12.43 -20.43
C GLY A 267 -25.41 -12.80 -20.87
N GLY A 268 -26.41 -12.32 -20.13
CA GLY A 268 -27.84 -12.41 -20.44
C GLY A 268 -28.65 -11.60 -19.42
N PRO A 269 -29.77 -10.95 -19.83
CA PRO A 269 -30.28 -9.76 -19.16
C PRO A 269 -30.91 -10.08 -17.80
N VAL A 270 -30.53 -9.32 -16.78
CA VAL A 270 -31.12 -9.40 -15.44
C VAL A 270 -32.47 -8.72 -15.48
N ALA A 271 -33.52 -9.54 -15.36
CA ALA A 271 -34.87 -9.07 -15.07
C ALA A 271 -34.90 -8.43 -13.68
N SER A 272 -35.57 -7.29 -13.58
CA SER A 272 -35.84 -6.55 -12.37
C SER A 272 -36.63 -7.40 -11.37
N GLN A 273 -36.06 -7.70 -10.21
CA GLN A 273 -36.84 -7.95 -9.00
C GLN A 273 -36.18 -7.29 -7.79
N GLU A 274 -37.06 -6.70 -7.00
CA GLU A 274 -36.84 -5.69 -5.98
C GLU A 274 -36.12 -6.20 -4.73
N SER A 275 -35.59 -5.21 -4.02
CA SER A 275 -35.18 -5.18 -2.62
C SER A 275 -35.75 -6.27 -1.72
N GLN A 276 -34.85 -7.08 -1.15
CA GLN A 276 -34.81 -7.56 0.24
C GLN A 276 -33.82 -8.72 0.30
N ASN A 277 -32.56 -8.44 0.63
CA ASN A 277 -31.57 -9.36 1.27
C ASN A 277 -30.15 -8.83 1.07
N ASN A 278 -29.82 -7.71 1.74
CA ASN A 278 -28.46 -7.18 1.76
C ASN A 278 -27.57 -7.81 2.86
N ASP A 279 -28.15 -8.57 3.79
CA ASP A 279 -27.40 -9.13 4.93
C ASP A 279 -26.68 -10.45 4.60
N ALA A 280 -27.15 -11.21 3.61
CA ALA A 280 -26.60 -12.53 3.26
C ALA A 280 -25.39 -12.49 2.30
N LYS A 281 -25.03 -11.31 1.76
CA LYS A 281 -23.83 -11.12 0.93
C LYS A 281 -22.61 -10.62 1.70
N MET A 282 -22.77 -10.23 2.96
CA MET A 282 -21.66 -9.89 3.86
C MET A 282 -21.01 -11.12 4.51
N THR A 283 -21.60 -12.31 4.41
CA THR A 283 -21.18 -13.49 5.19
C THR A 283 -19.96 -14.24 4.64
N ASN A 284 -19.42 -13.84 3.47
CA ASN A 284 -18.11 -14.33 3.00
C ASN A 284 -16.94 -13.38 3.35
N LEU A 285 -17.18 -12.30 4.12
CA LEU A 285 -16.11 -11.45 4.69
C LEU A 285 -15.36 -12.10 5.87
N VAL A 286 -15.64 -13.36 6.20
CA VAL A 286 -15.05 -14.11 7.33
C VAL A 286 -13.98 -15.10 6.87
N SER A 287 -13.11 -14.73 5.93
CA SER A 287 -11.88 -15.53 5.72
C SER A 287 -10.75 -15.14 6.67
N MET A 288 -10.79 -13.94 7.26
CA MET A 288 -9.88 -13.57 8.34
C MET A 288 -10.48 -14.00 9.68
N LYS A 289 -10.40 -15.30 9.95
CA LYS A 289 -11.02 -15.93 11.13
C LYS A 289 -10.38 -15.46 12.43
N ASN A 290 -9.16 -14.92 12.37
CA ASN A 290 -8.39 -14.47 13.52
C ASN A 290 -7.80 -13.07 13.29
N LYS A 291 -8.37 -12.06 13.94
CA LYS A 291 -7.79 -10.71 14.03
C LYS A 291 -6.92 -10.60 15.28
N ARG A 292 -5.78 -9.92 15.19
CA ARG A 292 -4.92 -9.66 16.36
C ARG A 292 -4.47 -8.20 16.34
N LYS A 293 -4.63 -7.48 17.46
CA LYS A 293 -3.97 -6.19 17.64
C LYS A 293 -2.47 -6.42 17.87
N GLN A 294 -1.65 -5.71 17.11
CA GLN A 294 -0.20 -5.73 17.22
C GLN A 294 0.32 -4.30 17.05
N PRO A 295 1.50 -3.95 17.57
CA PRO A 295 2.12 -2.66 17.28
C PRO A 295 2.45 -2.55 15.78
N MET A 296 2.30 -1.37 15.18
CA MET A 296 2.79 -1.14 13.82
C MET A 296 4.33 -1.21 13.80
N GLY A 297 4.90 -1.76 12.72
CA GLY A 297 6.35 -1.76 12.52
C GLY A 297 6.87 -0.38 12.10
N PRO A 298 8.15 -0.03 12.37
CA PRO A 298 8.70 1.31 12.12
C PRO A 298 8.53 1.81 10.68
N THR A 299 8.69 0.94 9.69
CA THR A 299 8.53 1.30 8.27
C THR A 299 7.10 1.72 7.95
N MET A 300 6.10 1.03 8.52
CA MET A 300 4.69 1.39 8.35
C MET A 300 4.36 2.70 9.06
N MET A 301 4.95 2.95 10.24
CA MET A 301 4.81 4.23 10.96
C MET A 301 5.31 5.39 10.10
N ILE A 302 6.53 5.28 9.58
CA ILE A 302 7.14 6.31 8.72
C ILE A 302 6.31 6.50 7.45
N ARG A 303 5.84 5.42 6.81
CA ARG A 303 4.99 5.50 5.63
C ARG A 303 3.67 6.22 5.92
N SER A 304 3.00 5.88 7.02
CA SER A 304 1.78 6.56 7.44
C SER A 304 2.03 8.06 7.65
N MET A 305 3.09 8.42 8.38
CA MET A 305 3.48 9.82 8.59
C MET A 305 3.75 10.56 7.28
N LYS A 306 4.41 9.93 6.30
CA LYS A 306 4.65 10.51 4.98
C LYS A 306 3.38 10.68 4.15
N ASN A 307 2.41 9.76 4.28
CA ASN A 307 1.13 9.90 3.59
C ASN A 307 0.40 11.17 3.99
N SER A 308 0.57 11.64 5.24
CA SER A 308 0.01 12.94 5.62
C SER A 308 0.44 14.05 4.66
N ALA A 309 1.70 14.10 4.22
CA ALA A 309 2.16 15.12 3.26
C ALA A 309 1.60 14.91 1.83
N ASN A 310 1.41 13.66 1.41
CA ASN A 310 0.78 13.36 0.11
C ASN A 310 -0.70 13.70 0.09
N TYR A 311 -1.40 13.58 1.21
CA TYR A 311 -2.79 14.04 1.32
C TYR A 311 -2.92 15.53 1.04
N ASP A 312 -1.91 16.38 1.32
CA ASP A 312 -1.97 17.79 0.91
C ASP A 312 -1.94 17.93 -0.60
N THR A 313 -1.07 17.18 -1.27
CA THR A 313 -0.97 17.19 -2.72
C THR A 313 -2.24 16.64 -3.36
N GLU A 314 -2.77 15.52 -2.85
CA GLU A 314 -3.98 14.89 -3.38
C GLU A 314 -5.23 15.72 -3.05
N MET A 315 -5.36 16.30 -1.85
CA MET A 315 -6.43 17.24 -1.54
C MET A 315 -6.31 18.53 -2.35
N ALA A 316 -5.10 19.03 -2.61
CA ALA A 316 -4.87 20.18 -3.48
C ALA A 316 -5.21 19.86 -4.94
N GLU A 317 -4.90 18.66 -5.44
CA GLU A 317 -5.26 18.19 -6.78
C GLU A 317 -6.77 17.94 -6.91
N ILE A 318 -7.41 17.33 -5.91
CA ILE A 318 -8.86 17.15 -5.83
C ILE A 318 -9.56 18.50 -5.73
N SER A 319 -9.05 19.43 -4.91
CA SER A 319 -9.55 20.80 -4.77
C SER A 319 -9.39 21.55 -6.10
N ALA A 320 -8.24 21.47 -6.76
CA ALA A 320 -8.02 22.05 -8.09
C ALA A 320 -8.97 21.45 -9.14
N THR A 321 -9.18 20.12 -9.15
CA THR A 321 -10.11 19.45 -10.06
C THR A 321 -11.55 19.87 -9.80
N LYS A 322 -11.96 19.98 -8.53
CA LYS A 322 -13.28 20.49 -8.13
C LYS A 322 -13.47 21.95 -8.55
N VAL A 323 -12.46 22.80 -8.32
CA VAL A 323 -12.46 24.21 -8.75
C VAL A 323 -12.61 24.29 -10.26
N MET A 324 -11.83 23.52 -11.03
CA MET A 324 -11.93 23.46 -12.49
C MET A 324 -13.31 23.02 -12.95
N ASN A 325 -13.90 22.02 -12.31
CA ASN A 325 -15.26 21.56 -12.62
C ASN A 325 -16.31 22.64 -12.30
N VAL A 326 -16.20 23.34 -11.17
CA VAL A 326 -17.11 24.45 -10.85
C VAL A 326 -16.97 25.55 -11.89
N ILE A 327 -15.75 26.05 -12.10
CA ILE A 327 -15.44 27.13 -13.05
C ILE A 327 -15.97 26.83 -14.45
N ASN A 328 -15.73 25.61 -14.95
CA ASN A 328 -16.15 25.23 -16.31
C ASN A 328 -17.66 25.06 -16.45
N ASN A 329 -18.40 24.91 -15.34
CA ASN A 329 -19.84 24.74 -15.33
C ASN A 329 -20.61 25.97 -14.81
N MET A 330 -19.94 27.07 -14.47
CA MET A 330 -20.61 28.31 -14.05
C MET A 330 -21.46 28.86 -15.20
N GLU A 331 -22.76 29.05 -14.96
CA GLU A 331 -23.70 29.43 -16.02
C GLU A 331 -23.48 30.89 -16.48
N TYR A 332 -23.25 31.07 -17.78
CA TYR A 332 -23.29 32.34 -18.52
C TYR A 332 -22.32 33.48 -18.14
N CYS A 333 -21.35 33.31 -17.23
CA CYS A 333 -20.45 34.41 -16.83
C CYS A 333 -18.95 34.20 -17.10
N LEU A 334 -18.42 32.96 -17.06
CA LEU A 334 -16.98 32.72 -17.24
C LEU A 334 -16.72 31.86 -18.49
N LYS A 335 -16.31 32.49 -19.59
CA LYS A 335 -15.95 31.75 -20.82
C LYS A 335 -14.61 31.05 -20.62
N SER A 336 -14.58 29.73 -20.81
CA SER A 336 -13.34 28.95 -20.79
C SER A 336 -12.29 29.56 -21.73
N GLY A 337 -11.07 29.74 -21.21
CA GLY A 337 -9.95 30.35 -21.93
C GLY A 337 -10.02 31.88 -22.10
N SER A 338 -11.00 32.56 -21.51
CA SER A 338 -11.01 34.03 -21.45
C SER A 338 -9.97 34.58 -20.47
N THR A 339 -9.60 35.86 -20.59
CA THR A 339 -8.68 36.52 -19.65
C THR A 339 -9.14 36.40 -18.20
N LEU A 340 -10.43 36.61 -17.94
CA LEU A 340 -11.00 36.50 -16.61
C LEU A 340 -10.99 35.05 -16.10
N TRP A 341 -11.15 34.06 -17.00
CA TRP A 341 -11.02 32.65 -16.67
C TRP A 341 -9.58 32.29 -16.27
N CYS A 342 -8.58 32.76 -17.02
CA CYS A 342 -7.17 32.55 -16.66
C CYS A 342 -6.81 33.26 -15.35
N LYS A 343 -7.30 34.50 -15.13
CA LYS A 343 -7.13 35.22 -13.87
C LYS A 343 -7.79 34.48 -12.70
N ALA A 344 -8.98 33.89 -12.90
CA ALA A 344 -9.64 33.08 -11.90
C ALA A 344 -8.78 31.86 -11.49
N LEU A 345 -8.16 31.17 -12.45
CA LEU A 345 -7.26 30.07 -12.13
C LEU A 345 -6.06 30.52 -11.30
N TYR A 346 -5.42 31.61 -11.71
CA TYR A 346 -4.26 32.16 -10.99
C TYR A 346 -4.62 32.58 -9.56
N LEU A 347 -5.74 33.27 -9.39
CA LEU A 347 -6.26 33.68 -8.07
C LEU A 347 -6.53 32.49 -7.14
N LEU A 348 -6.81 31.33 -7.73
CA LEU A 348 -7.16 30.07 -7.08
C LEU A 348 -5.97 29.09 -7.08
N GLU A 349 -4.73 29.55 -7.33
CA GLU A 349 -3.53 28.75 -7.06
C GLU A 349 -3.28 28.59 -5.55
N ASP A 350 -3.69 29.58 -4.75
CA ASP A 350 -3.64 29.54 -3.29
C ASP A 350 -4.73 28.63 -2.71
N ALA A 351 -4.34 27.70 -1.83
CA ALA A 351 -5.24 26.71 -1.26
C ALA A 351 -6.37 27.32 -0.42
N THR A 352 -6.09 28.38 0.36
CA THR A 352 -7.10 29.03 1.21
C THR A 352 -8.15 29.72 0.35
N ARG A 353 -7.71 30.37 -0.73
CA ARG A 353 -8.61 31.02 -1.69
C ARG A 353 -9.49 30.01 -2.43
N ARG A 354 -8.95 28.84 -2.79
CA ARG A 354 -9.74 27.74 -3.40
C ARG A 354 -10.87 27.28 -2.52
N GLU A 355 -10.60 26.99 -1.24
CA GLU A 355 -11.63 26.49 -0.34
C GLU A 355 -12.73 27.51 -0.12
N LEU A 356 -12.37 28.78 0.12
CA LEU A 356 -13.36 29.87 0.23
C LEU A 356 -14.23 30.00 -1.03
N PHE A 357 -13.64 29.83 -2.22
CA PHE A 357 -14.37 29.86 -3.49
C PHE A 357 -15.32 28.67 -3.66
N LEU A 358 -14.90 27.47 -3.27
CA LEU A 358 -15.71 26.25 -3.33
C LEU A 358 -16.90 26.29 -2.35
N GLU A 359 -16.73 26.89 -1.17
CA GLU A 359 -17.79 27.01 -0.16
C GLU A 359 -18.92 28.00 -0.52
N MET A 360 -18.72 28.86 -1.53
CA MET A 360 -19.74 29.80 -1.98
C MET A 360 -20.95 29.06 -2.54
N LYS A 361 -22.16 29.55 -2.20
CA LYS A 361 -23.41 28.83 -2.47
C LYS A 361 -23.93 28.97 -3.90
N ASP A 362 -23.51 30.00 -4.61
CA ASP A 362 -24.03 30.36 -5.93
C ASP A 362 -22.96 31.02 -6.82
N ASP A 363 -23.19 30.98 -8.12
CA ASP A 363 -22.24 31.48 -9.12
C ASP A 363 -22.12 33.01 -9.13
N ALA A 364 -23.14 33.74 -8.69
CA ALA A 364 -23.07 35.20 -8.61
C ALA A 364 -22.08 35.64 -7.53
N SER A 365 -22.08 34.96 -6.38
CA SER A 365 -21.10 35.15 -5.31
C SER A 365 -19.68 34.84 -5.77
N ARG A 366 -19.50 33.71 -6.49
CA ARG A 366 -18.20 33.31 -7.07
C ARG A 366 -17.67 34.34 -8.07
N MET A 367 -18.53 34.84 -8.96
CA MET A 367 -18.17 35.88 -9.93
C MET A 367 -17.81 37.21 -9.27
N ALA A 368 -18.57 37.62 -8.25
CA ALA A 368 -18.27 38.83 -7.50
C ALA A 368 -16.89 38.75 -6.82
N TRP A 369 -16.55 37.57 -6.27
CA TRP A 369 -15.25 37.34 -5.67
C TRP A 369 -14.11 37.36 -6.69
N ILE A 370 -14.27 36.69 -7.84
CA ILE A 370 -13.27 36.71 -8.93
C ILE A 370 -13.02 38.15 -9.40
N ASN A 371 -14.08 38.93 -9.62
CA ASN A 371 -13.95 40.32 -10.09
C ASN A 371 -13.26 41.20 -9.04
N PHE A 372 -13.70 41.16 -7.78
CA PHE A 372 -13.10 41.91 -6.69
C PHE A 372 -11.60 41.61 -6.55
N ARG A 373 -11.22 40.34 -6.65
CA ARG A 373 -9.82 39.93 -6.55
C ARG A 373 -9.01 40.28 -7.80
N SER A 374 -9.62 40.24 -8.97
CA SER A 374 -8.97 40.69 -10.21
C SER A 374 -8.67 42.18 -10.18
N GLU A 375 -9.56 43.00 -9.61
CA GLU A 375 -9.36 44.45 -9.48
C GLU A 375 -8.20 44.78 -8.54
N ILE A 376 -8.08 44.07 -7.41
CA ILE A 376 -6.95 44.25 -6.47
C ILE A 376 -5.61 43.89 -7.12
N MET A 377 -5.57 42.82 -7.92
CA MET A 377 -4.34 42.43 -8.61
C MET A 377 -3.86 43.48 -9.62
N ASP A 378 -4.79 44.15 -10.30
CA ASP A 378 -4.47 45.20 -11.27
C ASP A 378 -4.00 46.52 -10.59
N GLU A 379 -4.11 46.64 -9.26
CA GLU A 379 -3.60 47.77 -8.47
C GLU A 379 -2.20 47.52 -7.86
N GLU A 380 -1.75 46.27 -7.79
CA GLU A 380 -0.44 45.87 -7.23
C GLU A 380 0.68 45.70 -8.28
N GLU A 381 0.33 45.69 -9.59
CA GLU A 381 1.26 45.80 -10.74
C GLU A 381 1.46 47.25 -11.20
#